data_AF-A0A918CB29-F1
#
_entry.id   AF-A0A918CB29-F1
#
_cell.length_a   1.000
_cell.length_b   1.000
_cell.length_c   1.000
_cell.angle_alpha   90.00
_cell.angle_beta   90.00
_cell.angle_gamma   90.00
#
_symmetry.space_group_name_H-M   'P 1'
#
loop_
_entity.id
_entity.type
_entity.pdbx_description
1 polymer ?
#
loop_
_entity_poly.entity_id
_entity_poly.type
_entity_poly.pdbx_seq_one_letter_code
_entity_poly.pdbx_strand_id
1 'polypeptide(L)'
;MVTIQDARRLLEQYFAEHPPALSGELYIAPEWFEDEHDYLPVWGTKEFLVDGLEPSARYDNLAIFVDKASGAVRQEYHTPNFEKIRRMTPVDAPAQ
;
A
#
# COMPACT_ATOMS: atom_id res chain seq x y z
N MET A 1 -6.82 1.74 -17.98
CA MET A 1 -6.54 2.27 -16.63
C MET A 1 -7.23 1.35 -15.64
N VAL A 2 -6.52 0.87 -14.63
CA VAL A 2 -7.07 0.01 -13.60
C VAL A 2 -7.87 0.84 -12.60
N THR A 3 -8.99 0.29 -12.14
CA THR A 3 -9.77 0.93 -11.07
C THR A 3 -9.07 0.75 -9.73
N ILE A 4 -9.48 1.51 -8.71
CA ILE A 4 -8.97 1.32 -7.34
C ILE A 4 -9.23 -0.10 -6.82
N GLN A 5 -10.34 -0.72 -7.24
CA GLN A 5 -10.69 -2.10 -6.87
C GLN A 5 -9.81 -3.13 -7.58
N ASP A 6 -9.49 -2.89 -8.85
CA ASP A 6 -8.50 -3.71 -9.57
C ASP A 6 -7.12 -3.58 -8.91
N ALA A 7 -6.70 -2.38 -8.54
CA ALA A 7 -5.42 -2.12 -7.88
C ALA A 7 -5.32 -2.85 -6.53
N ARG A 8 -6.40 -2.85 -5.73
CA ARG A 8 -6.47 -3.62 -4.48
C ARG A 8 -6.31 -5.11 -4.74
N ARG A 9 -7.08 -5.67 -5.68
CA ARG A 9 -7.02 -7.10 -6.02
C ARG A 9 -5.62 -7.49 -6.50
N LEU A 10 -4.98 -6.66 -7.31
CA LEU A 10 -3.61 -6.88 -7.80
C LEU A 10 -2.59 -6.86 -6.66
N LEU A 11 -2.76 -5.96 -5.67
CA LEU A 11 -1.92 -5.94 -4.48
C LEU A 11 -2.11 -7.17 -3.59
N GLU A 12 -3.35 -7.61 -3.39
CA GLU A 12 -3.66 -8.82 -2.62
C GLU A 12 -3.03 -10.06 -3.27
N GLN A 13 -3.13 -10.17 -4.60
CA GLN A 13 -2.44 -11.21 -5.38
C GLN A 13 -0.92 -11.11 -5.23
N TYR A 14 -0.37 -9.90 -5.34
CA TYR A 14 1.06 -9.67 -5.19
C TYR A 14 1.58 -10.11 -3.81
N PHE A 15 0.88 -9.80 -2.72
CA PHE A 15 1.30 -10.25 -1.39
C PHE A 15 1.09 -11.74 -1.14
N ALA A 16 0.13 -12.38 -1.81
CA ALA A 16 0.01 -13.84 -1.77
C ALA A 16 1.21 -14.54 -2.44
N GLU A 17 1.73 -13.97 -3.54
CA GLU A 17 2.90 -14.48 -4.27
C GLU A 17 4.23 -14.04 -3.64
N HIS A 18 4.25 -12.85 -3.03
CA HIS A 18 5.42 -12.23 -2.41
C HIS A 18 5.08 -11.75 -0.99
N PRO A 19 4.96 -12.66 0.00
CA PRO A 19 4.63 -12.29 1.36
C PRO A 19 5.64 -11.29 1.92
N PRO A 20 5.19 -10.14 2.44
CA PRO A 20 6.09 -9.15 3.01
C PRO A 20 6.68 -9.65 4.34
N ALA A 21 7.90 -9.20 4.64
CA ALA A 21 8.57 -9.54 5.91
C ALA A 21 7.94 -8.78 7.08
N LEU A 22 6.87 -9.34 7.65
CA LEU A 22 6.13 -8.78 8.78
C LEU A 22 6.18 -9.72 9.99
N SER A 23 6.15 -9.14 11.19
CA SER A 23 5.97 -9.87 12.45
C SER A 23 4.53 -9.69 12.96
N GLY A 24 3.55 -10.16 12.19
CA GLY A 24 2.12 -10.00 12.51
C GLY A 24 1.19 -10.36 11.36
N GLU A 25 -0.10 -10.09 11.53
CA GLU A 25 -1.12 -10.28 10.50
C GLU A 25 -1.00 -9.16 9.44
N LEU A 26 -0.83 -9.51 8.16
CA LEU A 26 -0.84 -8.52 7.07
C LEU A 26 -2.21 -7.85 7.01
N TYR A 27 -2.21 -6.52 7.04
CA TYR A 27 -3.38 -5.67 6.90
C TYR A 27 -3.18 -4.66 5.76
N ILE A 28 -4.21 -4.53 4.92
CA ILE A 28 -4.30 -3.52 3.85
C ILE A 28 -5.50 -2.65 4.18
N ALA A 29 -5.25 -1.40 4.55
CA ALA A 29 -6.29 -0.46 4.96
C ALA A 29 -7.25 -0.15 3.79
N PRO A 30 -8.49 0.27 4.09
CA PRO A 30 -9.41 0.77 3.06
C PRO A 30 -9.01 2.16 2.56
N GLU A 31 -8.30 2.97 3.36
CA GLU A 31 -7.83 4.30 2.96
C GLU A 31 -6.49 4.20 2.22
N TRP A 32 -6.47 4.68 0.98
CA TRP A 32 -5.32 4.71 0.08
C TRP A 32 -5.07 6.16 -0.37
N PHE A 33 -4.02 6.37 -1.17
CA PHE A 33 -3.78 7.66 -1.82
C PHE A 33 -3.61 7.48 -3.31
N GLU A 34 -3.83 8.54 -4.09
CA GLU A 34 -3.62 8.53 -5.54
C GLU A 34 -2.99 9.82 -6.08
N ASP A 35 -2.30 9.69 -7.20
CA ASP A 35 -2.01 10.82 -8.10
C ASP A 35 -2.42 10.46 -9.54
N GLU A 36 -1.94 11.22 -10.53
CA GLU A 36 -2.25 10.97 -11.94
C GLU A 36 -1.84 9.56 -12.41
N HIS A 37 -0.76 9.00 -11.85
CA HIS A 37 -0.11 7.80 -12.36
C HIS A 37 -0.29 6.60 -11.44
N ASP A 38 -0.36 6.80 -10.13
CA ASP A 38 -0.24 5.72 -9.16
C ASP A 38 -1.34 5.73 -8.11
N TYR A 39 -1.66 4.54 -7.63
CA TYR A 39 -2.25 4.34 -6.32
C TYR A 39 -1.16 3.97 -5.30
N LEU A 40 -1.30 4.47 -4.07
CA LEU A 40 -0.44 4.19 -2.93
C LEU A 40 -1.27 3.56 -1.81
N PRO A 41 -1.20 2.24 -1.60
CA PRO A 41 -1.84 1.57 -0.48
C PRO A 41 -1.24 1.96 0.87
N VAL A 42 -2.11 2.00 1.89
CA VAL A 42 -1.70 1.93 3.30
C VAL A 42 -1.76 0.48 3.75
N TRP A 43 -0.64 -0.06 4.22
CA TRP A 43 -0.51 -1.47 4.57
C TRP A 43 0.59 -1.71 5.59
N GLY A 44 0.50 -2.82 6.31
CA GLY A 44 1.43 -3.15 7.40
C GLY A 44 0.91 -4.31 8.25
N THR A 45 1.40 -4.39 9.49
CA THR A 45 0.83 -5.29 10.49
C THR A 45 -0.47 -4.72 11.04
N LYS A 46 -1.48 -5.56 11.20
CA LYS A 46 -2.76 -5.19 11.84
C LYS A 46 -2.53 -4.71 13.27
N GLU A 47 -1.63 -5.36 13.98
CA GLU A 47 -1.24 -5.04 15.35
C GLU A 47 -0.79 -3.58 15.47
N PHE A 48 -0.08 -3.06 14.47
CA PHE A 48 0.31 -1.66 14.43
C PHE A 48 -0.83 -0.76 13.94
N LEU A 49 -1.38 -1.05 12.75
CA LEU A 49 -2.30 -0.16 12.04
C LEU A 49 -3.70 -0.08 12.65
N VAL A 50 -4.14 -1.13 13.34
CA VAL A 50 -5.47 -1.23 13.95
C VAL A 50 -5.38 -1.22 15.47
N ASP A 51 -4.46 -2.01 16.04
CA ASP A 51 -4.39 -2.17 17.50
C ASP A 51 -3.42 -1.18 18.19
N GLY A 52 -2.63 -0.42 17.42
CA GLY A 52 -1.72 0.61 17.95
C GLY A 52 -0.49 0.05 18.68
N LEU A 53 -0.10 -1.20 18.41
CA LEU A 53 1.07 -1.84 19.00
C LEU A 53 2.35 -1.40 18.27
N GLU A 54 2.96 -0.31 18.76
CA GLU A 54 4.23 0.24 18.27
C GLU A 54 5.35 -0.79 18.03
N PRO A 55 5.53 -1.87 18.83
CA PRO A 55 6.55 -2.88 18.56
C PRO A 55 6.36 -3.62 17.23
N SER A 56 5.15 -3.63 16.68
CA SER A 56 4.83 -4.24 15.39
C SER A 56 4.97 -3.27 14.22
N ALA A 57 5.35 -2.01 14.47
CA ALA A 57 5.56 -0.99 13.45
C ALA A 57 6.68 -1.39 12.46
N ARG A 58 6.55 -0.89 11.23
CA ARG A 58 7.56 -1.07 10.20
C ARG A 58 8.37 0.20 10.01
N TYR A 59 9.69 0.04 9.92
CA TYR A 59 10.64 1.13 9.73
C TYR A 59 11.51 0.94 8.48
N ASP A 60 11.13 0.04 7.58
CA ASP A 60 11.91 -0.39 6.41
C ASP A 60 11.85 0.56 5.20
N ASN A 61 11.29 1.76 5.37
CA ASN A 61 11.20 2.82 4.36
C ASN A 61 10.56 2.37 3.03
N LEU A 62 9.86 1.24 3.01
CA LEU A 62 9.27 0.66 1.81
C LEU A 62 7.96 1.36 1.47
N ALA A 63 7.81 1.74 0.21
CA ALA A 63 6.55 2.21 -0.38
C ALA A 63 6.14 1.24 -1.50
N ILE A 64 4.83 0.99 -1.62
CA ILE A 64 4.26 0.21 -2.71
C ILE A 64 3.46 1.15 -3.58
N PHE A 65 3.65 1.09 -4.89
CA PHE A 65 2.84 1.83 -5.86
C PHE A 65 2.17 0.85 -6.80
N VAL A 66 0.92 1.13 -7.17
CA VAL A 66 0.21 0.40 -8.23
C VAL A 66 -0.02 1.36 -9.39
N ASP A 67 0.62 1.07 -10.52
CA ASP A 67 0.51 1.91 -11.72
C ASP A 67 -0.91 1.86 -12.28
N LYS A 68 -1.53 3.02 -12.47
CA LYS A 68 -2.91 3.14 -12.95
C LYS A 68 -3.07 2.69 -14.39
N ALA A 69 -2.03 2.79 -15.23
CA ALA A 69 -2.16 2.42 -16.63
C ALA A 69 -2.17 0.89 -16.83
N SER A 70 -1.24 0.20 -16.18
CA SER A 70 -0.90 -1.21 -16.38
C SER A 70 -1.30 -2.12 -15.23
N GLY A 71 -1.52 -1.59 -14.02
CA GLY A 71 -1.72 -2.37 -12.81
C GLY A 71 -0.44 -2.95 -12.21
N ALA A 72 0.74 -2.56 -12.72
CA ALA A 72 2.00 -3.06 -12.19
C ALA A 72 2.21 -2.64 -10.72
N VAL A 73 2.46 -3.62 -9.84
CA VAL A 73 2.83 -3.39 -8.45
C VAL A 73 4.34 -3.18 -8.37
N ARG A 74 4.75 -2.02 -7.84
CA ARG A 74 6.16 -1.60 -7.76
C ARG A 74 6.55 -1.39 -6.31
N GLN A 75 7.69 -1.95 -5.94
CA GLN A 75 8.34 -1.69 -4.66
C GLN A 75 9.34 -0.54 -4.86
N GLU A 76 9.21 0.50 -4.06
CA GLU A 76 10.12 1.65 -4.07
C GLU A 76 10.43 2.10 -2.65
N TYR A 77 11.33 3.07 -2.50
CA TYR A 77 11.61 3.68 -1.21
C TYR A 77 10.74 4.93 -1.00
N HIS A 78 10.30 5.14 0.23
CA HIS A 78 9.53 6.30 0.63
C HIS A 78 10.38 7.58 0.60
N THR A 79 11.67 7.53 0.95
CA THR A 79 12.53 8.75 0.97
C THR A 79 12.63 9.43 -0.41
N PRO A 80 12.97 8.74 -1.51
CA PRO A 80 13.00 9.37 -2.84
C PRO A 80 11.62 9.86 -3.31
N ASN A 81 10.54 9.24 -2.82
CA ASN A 81 9.17 9.55 -3.21
C ASN A 81 8.45 10.49 -2.23
N PHE A 82 9.13 11.06 -1.24
CA PHE A 82 8.49 11.81 -0.16
C PHE A 82 7.61 12.96 -0.67
N GLU A 83 8.12 13.76 -1.61
CA GLU A 83 7.37 14.88 -2.19
C GLU A 83 6.20 14.44 -3.07
N LYS A 84 6.31 13.30 -3.74
CA LYS A 84 5.22 12.69 -4.51
C LYS A 84 4.11 12.26 -3.55
N ILE A 85 4.45 11.42 -2.56
CA ILE A 85 3.52 10.87 -1.57
C ILE A 85 2.76 11.99 -0.86
N ARG A 86 3.45 13.06 -0.43
CA ARG A 86 2.82 14.20 0.27
C ARG A 86 1.75 14.93 -0.56
N ARG A 87 1.81 14.85 -1.89
CA ARG A 87 0.87 15.52 -2.80
C ARG A 87 -0.27 14.61 -3.26
N MET A 88 -0.22 13.32 -2.93
CA MET A 88 -1.27 12.38 -3.32
C MET A 88 -2.57 12.69 -2.57
N THR A 89 -3.69 12.41 -3.22
CA THR A 89 -5.03 12.65 -2.69
C THR A 89 -5.59 11.37 -2.06
N PRO A 90 -6.21 11.41 -0.88
CA PRO A 90 -6.83 10.24 -0.28
C PRO A 90 -7.96 9.65 -1.15
N VAL A 91 -8.06 8.33 -1.20
CA VAL A 91 -9.11 7.58 -1.90
C VAL A 91 -9.49 6.29 -1.15
N ASP A 92 -10.73 5.85 -1.32
CA ASP A 92 -11.24 4.63 -0.70
C ASP A 92 -11.06 3.40 -1.61
N ALA A 93 -10.45 2.37 -1.04
CA ALA A 93 -10.21 1.04 -1.59
C ALA A 93 -10.71 -0.04 -0.61
N PRO A 94 -12.01 -0.13 -0.31
CA PRO A 94 -12.53 -1.15 0.60
C PRO A 94 -12.21 -2.57 0.13
N ALA A 95 -12.09 -3.50 1.08
CA ALA A 95 -12.04 -4.92 0.77
C ALA A 95 -13.35 -5.38 0.10
N GLN A 96 -13.25 -6.36 -0.79
CA GLN A 96 -14.39 -7.00 -1.45
C GLN A 96 -15.04 -8.07 -0.57
#